data_AF-D1P333-F1
#
_entry.id   AF-D1P333-F1
#
_cell.length_a   1.000
_cell.length_b   1.000
_cell.length_c   1.000
_cell.angle_alpha   90.00
_cell.angle_beta   90.00
_cell.angle_gamma   90.00
#
_symmetry.space_group_name_H-M   'P 1'
#
loop_
_entity.id
_entity.type
_entity.pdbx_description
1 polymer ?
#
loop_
_entity_poly.entity_id
_entity_poly.type
_entity_poly.pdbx_seq_one_letter_code
_entity_poly.pdbx_strand_id
1 'polypeptide(L)'
;MWCFDAGVYEQGLDIAEYALKHNLTMPSGQSRTTGCAIAEEMGDRAKEAYTAKNPIPLDILQRTMSLIEHEDMPDKVRGELHKWLGYSLRDNDLPQPALCELMRALEL
;
A
#
# COMPACT_ATOMS: atom_id res chain seq x y z
N MET A 1 9.03 -4.80 -6.36
CA MET A 1 9.96 -5.05 -5.24
C MET A 1 11.13 -4.09 -5.30
N TRP A 2 12.14 -4.27 -6.18
CA TRP A 2 13.32 -3.37 -6.22
C TRP A 2 13.01 -1.87 -6.32
N CYS A 3 12.00 -1.48 -7.10
CA CYS A 3 11.56 -0.08 -7.15
C CYS A 3 11.08 0.44 -5.79
N PHE A 4 10.34 -0.37 -5.03
CA PHE A 4 9.85 -0.02 -3.69
C PHE A 4 10.99 0.02 -2.67
N ASP A 5 11.93 -0.94 -2.74
CA ASP A 5 13.16 -0.95 -1.92
C ASP A 5 13.99 0.33 -2.12
N ALA A 6 14.03 0.84 -3.36
CA ALA A 6 14.76 2.04 -3.73
C ALA A 6 13.96 3.35 -3.50
N GLY A 7 12.72 3.29 -3.00
CA GLY A 7 11.85 4.45 -2.82
C GLY A 7 11.33 5.08 -4.12
N VAL A 8 11.44 4.37 -5.24
CA VAL A 8 10.97 4.83 -6.57
C VAL A 8 9.54 4.33 -6.81
N TYR A 9 8.61 4.83 -5.99
CA TYR A 9 7.26 4.28 -5.89
C TYR A 9 6.45 4.38 -7.18
N GLU A 10 6.49 5.50 -7.91
CA GLU A 10 5.72 5.67 -9.17
C GLU A 10 6.02 4.56 -10.18
N GLN A 11 7.30 4.33 -10.48
CA GLN A 11 7.73 3.28 -11.41
C GLN A 11 7.38 1.89 -10.87
N GLY A 12 7.49 1.71 -9.55
CA GLY A 12 7.06 0.47 -8.91
C GLY A 12 5.57 0.20 -9.08
N LEU A 13 4.73 1.23 -8.98
CA LEU A 13 3.28 1.14 -9.17
C LEU A 13 2.90 0.96 -10.65
N ASP A 14 3.65 1.54 -11.59
CA ASP A 14 3.46 1.27 -13.03
C ASP A 14 3.71 -0.22 -13.36
N ILE A 15 4.76 -0.81 -12.78
CA ILE A 15 5.07 -2.23 -12.94
C ILE A 15 4.02 -3.09 -12.23
N ALA A 16 3.59 -2.69 -11.03
CA ALA A 16 2.56 -3.38 -10.26
C ALA A 16 1.24 -3.43 -11.03
N GLU A 17 0.80 -2.31 -11.60
CA GLU A 17 -0.40 -2.22 -12.42
C GLU A 17 -0.34 -3.18 -13.61
N TYR A 18 0.79 -3.21 -14.32
CA TYR A 18 0.99 -4.15 -15.42
C TYR A 18 0.93 -5.61 -14.94
N ALA A 19 1.58 -5.91 -13.81
CA ALA A 19 1.62 -7.25 -13.25
C ALA A 19 0.23 -7.74 -12.84
N LEU A 20 -0.57 -6.91 -12.17
CA LEU A 20 -1.94 -7.22 -11.78
C LEU A 20 -2.84 -7.38 -13.01
N LYS A 21 -2.79 -6.44 -13.96
CA LYS A 21 -3.57 -6.49 -15.21
C LYS A 21 -3.35 -7.78 -16.01
N HIS A 22 -2.12 -8.29 -16.01
CA HIS A 22 -1.75 -9.50 -16.75
C HIS A 22 -1.67 -10.75 -15.86
N ASN A 23 -2.15 -10.70 -14.61
CA ASN A 23 -2.12 -11.80 -13.66
C ASN A 23 -0.73 -12.45 -13.53
N LEU A 24 0.33 -11.65 -13.58
CA LEU A 24 1.69 -12.14 -13.40
C LEU A 24 1.86 -12.57 -11.94
N THR A 25 2.25 -13.83 -11.73
CA THR A 25 2.42 -14.39 -10.41
C THR A 25 3.81 -14.13 -9.86
N MET A 26 3.92 -14.09 -8.53
CA MET A 26 5.21 -14.08 -7.84
C MET A 26 6.06 -15.32 -8.23
N PRO A 27 7.41 -15.22 -8.17
CA PRO A 27 8.30 -16.33 -8.46
C PRO A 27 7.94 -17.61 -7.68
N SER A 28 8.17 -18.76 -8.30
CA SER A 28 7.83 -20.08 -7.78
C SER A 28 8.28 -20.27 -6.31
N GLY A 29 7.36 -20.71 -5.45
CA GLY A 29 7.63 -20.96 -4.02
C GLY A 29 7.12 -19.88 -3.07
N GLN A 30 6.60 -18.76 -3.59
CA GLN A 30 5.89 -17.77 -2.76
C GLN A 30 4.39 -18.10 -2.72
N SER A 31 3.81 -18.12 -1.52
CA SER A 31 2.39 -18.42 -1.29
C SER A 31 1.46 -17.20 -1.46
N ARG A 32 2.03 -16.00 -1.62
CA ARG A 32 1.28 -14.74 -1.70
C ARG A 32 0.92 -14.38 -3.14
N THR A 33 -0.26 -13.80 -3.30
CA THR A 33 -0.69 -13.15 -4.55
C THR A 33 0.18 -11.93 -4.83
N THR A 34 0.22 -11.49 -6.08
CA THR A 34 0.96 -10.29 -6.48
C THR A 34 0.40 -9.05 -5.78
N GLY A 35 -0.93 -8.93 -5.68
CA GLY A 35 -1.59 -7.86 -4.93
C GLY A 35 -1.22 -7.86 -3.45
N CYS A 36 -1.24 -9.03 -2.79
CA CYS A 36 -0.79 -9.15 -1.40
C CYS A 36 0.67 -8.74 -1.22
N ALA A 37 1.56 -9.14 -2.14
CA ALA A 37 2.97 -8.77 -2.06
C ALA A 37 3.19 -7.25 -2.19
N ILE A 38 2.47 -6.59 -3.11
CA ILE A 38 2.51 -5.12 -3.26
C ILE A 38 1.98 -4.45 -1.99
N ALA A 39 0.88 -4.96 -1.45
CA ALA A 39 0.22 -4.43 -0.27
C ALA A 39 1.13 -4.50 0.98
N GLU A 40 1.71 -5.67 1.27
CA GLU A 40 2.66 -5.86 2.37
C GLU A 40 3.84 -4.88 2.26
N GLU A 41 4.45 -4.85 1.08
CA GLU A 41 5.63 -4.03 0.81
C GLU A 41 5.35 -2.55 1.00
N MET A 42 4.25 -2.03 0.43
CA MET A 42 3.88 -0.63 0.58
C MET A 42 3.50 -0.28 2.03
N GLY A 43 2.90 -1.20 2.78
CA GLY A 43 2.61 -1.01 4.20
C GLY A 43 3.87 -0.88 5.04
N ASP A 44 4.83 -1.78 4.84
CA ASP A 44 6.12 -1.75 5.53
C ASP A 44 6.93 -0.49 5.17
N ARG A 45 7.00 -0.14 3.88
CA ARG A 45 7.68 1.09 3.44
C ARG A 45 7.00 2.35 3.98
N ALA A 46 5.67 2.40 4.03
CA ALA A 46 4.94 3.53 4.60
C ALA A 46 5.26 3.71 6.09
N LYS A 47 5.28 2.61 6.86
CA LYS A 47 5.68 2.62 8.26
C LYS A 47 7.10 3.13 8.48
N GLU A 48 8.06 2.61 7.72
CA GLU A 48 9.47 2.98 7.81
C GLU A 48 9.66 4.46 7.47
N ALA A 49 9.10 4.91 6.34
CA ALA A 49 9.14 6.28 5.88
C ALA A 49 8.53 7.25 6.90
N TYR A 50 7.38 6.89 7.47
CA TYR A 50 6.71 7.66 8.51
C TYR A 50 7.56 7.77 9.78
N THR A 51 8.14 6.65 10.22
CA THR A 51 9.03 6.60 11.41
C THR A 51 10.29 7.46 11.19
N ALA A 52 10.80 7.48 9.96
CA ALA A 52 11.91 8.33 9.55
C ALA A 52 11.56 9.81 9.37
N LYS A 53 10.30 10.21 9.61
CA LYS A 53 9.78 11.58 9.39
C LYS A 53 9.92 12.06 7.94
N ASN A 54 9.91 11.12 7.00
CA ASN A 54 9.91 11.39 5.57
C ASN A 54 8.81 10.52 4.93
N PRO A 55 7.52 10.81 5.20
CA PRO A 55 6.42 9.95 4.81
C PRO A 55 6.30 9.82 3.29
N ILE A 56 5.80 8.66 2.84
CA ILE A 56 5.43 8.45 1.44
C ILE A 56 4.33 9.47 1.06
N PRO A 57 4.44 10.11 -0.12
CA PRO A 57 3.40 11.02 -0.62
C PRO A 57 2.00 10.41 -0.62
N LEU A 58 0.99 11.22 -0.31
CA LEU A 58 -0.40 10.78 -0.17
C LEU A 58 -0.95 10.12 -1.44
N ASP A 59 -0.66 10.72 -2.59
CA ASP A 59 -1.08 10.24 -3.92
C ASP A 59 -0.54 8.83 -4.22
N ILE A 60 0.69 8.52 -3.81
CA ILE A 60 1.26 7.17 -3.93
C ILE A 60 0.46 6.14 -3.12
N LEU A 61 0.10 6.46 -1.87
CA LEU A 61 -0.67 5.55 -1.00
C LEU A 61 -2.10 5.38 -1.50
N GLN A 62 -2.73 6.46 -1.99
CA GLN A 62 -4.04 6.39 -2.62
C GLN A 62 -4.02 5.53 -3.89
N ARG A 63 -3.03 5.73 -4.77
CA ARG A 63 -2.82 4.92 -5.97
C ARG A 63 -2.61 3.46 -5.62
N THR A 64 -1.83 3.18 -4.58
CA THR A 64 -1.63 1.82 -4.07
C THR A 64 -2.97 1.18 -3.66
N MET A 65 -3.83 1.89 -2.92
CA MET A 65 -5.14 1.35 -2.51
C MET A 65 -6.05 1.06 -3.68
N SER A 66 -6.12 1.96 -4.65
CA SER A 66 -6.89 1.74 -5.86
C SER A 66 -6.39 0.52 -6.65
N LEU A 67 -5.08 0.29 -6.70
CA LEU A 67 -4.52 -0.85 -7.42
C LEU A 67 -4.85 -2.19 -6.78
N ILE A 68 -4.95 -2.26 -5.45
CA ILE A 68 -5.13 -3.52 -4.72
C ILE A 68 -6.57 -3.74 -4.22
N GLU A 69 -7.52 -2.87 -4.55
CA GLU A 69 -8.88 -2.86 -4.01
C GLU A 69 -9.58 -4.22 -4.15
N HIS A 70 -9.36 -4.91 -5.27
CA HIS A 70 -9.98 -6.18 -5.60
C HIS A 70 -9.06 -7.39 -5.44
N GLU A 71 -7.85 -7.18 -4.91
CA GLU A 71 -6.87 -8.23 -4.74
C GLU A 71 -7.11 -9.01 -3.44
N ASP A 72 -6.89 -10.32 -3.51
CA ASP A 72 -6.97 -11.21 -2.36
C ASP A 72 -5.74 -11.08 -1.46
N MET A 73 -5.98 -10.87 -0.17
CA MET A 73 -4.95 -10.76 0.87
C MET A 73 -5.58 -10.90 2.27
N PRO A 74 -4.79 -11.25 3.31
CA PRO A 74 -5.26 -11.23 4.68
C PRO A 74 -5.70 -9.83 5.14
N ASP A 75 -6.76 -9.75 5.95
CA ASP A 75 -7.31 -8.47 6.44
C ASP A 75 -6.27 -7.60 7.13
N LYS A 76 -5.36 -8.21 7.91
CA LYS A 76 -4.23 -7.51 8.54
C LYS A 76 -3.35 -6.75 7.55
N VAL A 77 -3.10 -7.30 6.35
CA VAL A 77 -2.29 -6.65 5.31
C VAL A 77 -3.00 -5.42 4.78
N ARG A 78 -4.30 -5.56 4.48
CA ARG A 78 -5.15 -4.45 4.01
C ARG A 78 -5.31 -3.37 5.10
N GLY A 79 -5.50 -3.77 6.35
CA GLY A 79 -5.65 -2.88 7.50
C GLY A 79 -4.41 -2.02 7.76
N GLU A 80 -3.20 -2.58 7.60
CA GLU A 80 -1.96 -1.79 7.77
C GLU A 80 -1.86 -0.67 6.73
N LEU A 81 -2.29 -0.90 5.49
CA LEU A 81 -2.31 0.16 4.46
C LEU A 81 -3.37 1.23 4.73
N HIS A 82 -4.58 0.83 5.11
CA HIS A 82 -5.62 1.78 5.54
C HIS A 82 -5.13 2.68 6.68
N LYS A 83 -4.41 2.10 7.65
CA LYS A 83 -3.82 2.85 8.76
C LYS A 83 -2.82 3.90 8.28
N TRP A 84 -1.88 3.53 7.41
CA TRP A 84 -0.86 4.49 6.91
C TRP A 84 -1.46 5.53 5.96
N LEU A 85 -2.44 5.16 5.15
CA LEU A 85 -3.21 6.12 4.35
C LEU A 85 -3.94 7.11 5.26
N GLY A 86 -4.58 6.63 6.34
CA GLY A 86 -5.25 7.47 7.33
C GLY A 86 -4.30 8.47 8.00
N TYR A 87 -3.08 8.06 8.37
CA TYR A 87 -2.07 8.98 8.89
C TYR A 87 -1.59 9.99 7.85
N SER A 88 -1.37 9.55 6.61
CA SER A 88 -1.00 10.45 5.51
C SER A 88 -2.09 11.49 5.25
N LEU A 89 -3.36 11.11 5.22
CA LEU A 89 -4.50 12.02 5.08
C LEU A 89 -4.56 13.03 6.22
N ARG A 90 -4.37 12.59 7.47
CA ARG A 90 -4.34 13.48 8.64
C ARG A 90 -3.24 14.53 8.50
N ASP A 91 -2.05 14.11 8.07
CA ASP A 91 -0.88 14.99 7.94
C ASP A 91 -0.98 15.92 6.71
N ASN A 92 -1.93 15.66 5.80
CA ASN A 92 -2.28 16.51 4.66
C ASN A 92 -3.58 17.33 4.90
N ASP A 93 -3.95 17.57 6.16
CA ASP A 93 -5.11 18.39 6.56
C ASP A 93 -6.48 17.87 6.05
N LEU A 94 -6.63 16.54 5.91
CA LEU A 94 -7.87 15.87 5.50
C LEU A 94 -8.45 15.02 6.64
N PRO A 95 -9.03 15.61 7.71
CA PRO A 95 -9.38 14.88 8.92
C PRO A 95 -10.59 13.93 8.76
N GLN A 96 -11.60 14.26 7.95
CA GLN A 96 -12.74 13.37 7.73
C GLN A 96 -12.34 12.11 6.94
N PRO A 97 -11.64 12.22 5.78
CA PRO A 97 -11.10 11.04 5.10
C PRO A 97 -10.18 10.22 5.99
N ALA A 98 -9.29 10.87 6.75
CA ALA A 98 -8.38 10.20 7.67
C ALA A 98 -9.13 9.33 8.70
N LEU A 99 -10.21 9.85 9.29
CA LEU A 99 -11.03 9.09 10.23
C LEU A 99 -11.65 7.86 9.59
N CYS A 100 -12.21 7.99 8.38
CA CYS A 100 -12.80 6.87 7.65
C CYS A 100 -11.78 5.74 7.43
N GLU A 101 -10.58 6.08 6.96
CA GLU A 101 -9.51 5.11 6.72
C GLU A 101 -9.02 4.44 8.01
N LEU A 102 -8.87 5.20 9.10
CA LEU A 102 -8.46 4.65 10.40
C LEU A 102 -9.53 3.76 11.02
N MET A 103 -10.81 4.10 10.87
CA MET A 103 -11.91 3.23 11.28
C MET A 103 -11.90 1.94 10.47
N ARG A 104 -11.70 2.03 9.16
CA ARG A 104 -11.62 0.85 8.29
C ARG A 104 -10.47 -0.08 8.68
N ALA A 105 -9.32 0.49 9.05
CA ALA A 105 -8.17 -0.28 9.54
C ALA A 105 -8.45 -1.05 10.85
N LEU A 106 -9.40 -0.59 11.68
CA LEU A 106 -9.77 -1.26 12.94
C LEU A 106 -10.82 -2.37 12.75
N GLU A 107 -11.57 -2.34 11.64
CA GLU A 107 -12.57 -3.36 11.30
C GLU A 107 -11.96 -4.63 10.68
N LEU A 108 -10.73 -4.51 10.16
CA LEU A 108 -9.95 -5.55 9.50
C LEU A 108 -8.99 -6.23 10.49
#